data_AF-A0A9E5UCF8-F1
#
_entry.id   AF-A0A9E5UCF8-F1
#
_cell.length_a   1.000
_cell.length_b   1.000
_cell.length_c   1.000
_cell.angle_alpha   90.00
_cell.angle_beta   90.00
_cell.angle_gamma   90.00
#
_symmetry.space_group_name_H-M   'P 1'
#
loop_
_entity.id
_entity.type
_entity.pdbx_description
1 polymer ?
#
loop_
_entity_poly.entity_id
_entity_poly.type
_entity_poly.pdbx_seq_one_letter_code
_entity_poly.pdbx_strand_id
1 'polypeptide(L)'
;MKRKDKDTVMATTWEPEEALFRLSVANLAKTAPVSPKEERRLILEMAAGKKAAKRLEENPPEDDEERAKLETAVERGLKAREQLIVSNGRLVISIASRYTGHGLTLAEVSQEGVLGLIRAIDKFDPDRGVRLSTYASYWIRQSVSRAVAVQTRTIRLPVHKVDRLGTVRKV
;
A
#
# COMPACT_ATOMS: atom_id res chain seq x y z
N MET A 1 -21.16 -7.38 -34.27
CA MET A 1 -20.77 -5.96 -34.14
C MET A 1 -20.61 -5.61 -32.66
N LYS A 2 -19.36 -5.57 -32.20
CA LYS A 2 -18.79 -4.95 -30.99
C LYS A 2 -19.65 -4.75 -29.73
N ARG A 3 -19.47 -5.65 -28.74
CA ARG A 3 -19.41 -5.36 -27.28
C ARG A 3 -18.45 -6.36 -26.60
N LYS A 4 -17.19 -6.36 -27.04
CA LYS A 4 -16.04 -6.65 -26.18
C LYS A 4 -15.27 -5.32 -26.14
N ASP A 5 -14.43 -5.09 -25.14
CA ASP A 5 -13.62 -3.85 -24.96
C ASP A 5 -14.18 -2.84 -23.96
N LYS A 6 -14.61 -3.30 -22.78
CA LYS A 6 -14.58 -2.46 -21.57
C LYS A 6 -13.87 -3.10 -20.37
N ASP A 7 -13.64 -4.41 -20.39
CA ASP A 7 -12.99 -5.11 -19.26
C ASP A 7 -11.46 -5.10 -19.32
N THR A 8 -10.86 -4.81 -20.50
CA THR A 8 -9.40 -4.77 -20.66
C THR A 8 -8.75 -3.54 -20.02
N VAL A 9 -9.51 -2.49 -19.74
CA VAL A 9 -9.01 -1.24 -19.13
C VAL A 9 -8.96 -1.32 -17.59
N MET A 10 -9.42 -2.43 -16.99
CA MET A 10 -9.57 -2.58 -15.54
C MET A 10 -8.40 -3.30 -14.85
N ALA A 11 -7.37 -3.73 -15.58
CA ALA A 11 -6.20 -4.40 -15.01
C ALA A 11 -5.24 -3.47 -14.23
N THR A 12 -5.48 -2.16 -14.23
CA THR A 12 -4.60 -1.15 -13.61
C THR A 12 -5.08 -0.70 -12.22
N THR A 13 -6.32 -0.98 -11.86
CA THR A 13 -6.87 -0.61 -10.54
C THR A 13 -6.90 -1.85 -9.66
N TRP A 14 -5.78 -2.11 -8.99
CA TRP A 14 -5.73 -3.01 -7.86
C TRP A 14 -6.71 -2.49 -6.79
N GLU A 15 -7.90 -3.06 -6.72
CA GLU A 15 -8.89 -2.76 -5.69
C GLU A 15 -8.26 -3.09 -4.33
N PRO A 16 -8.08 -2.10 -3.44
CA PRO A 16 -7.38 -2.30 -2.17
C PRO A 16 -7.98 -3.43 -1.32
N GLU A 17 -9.29 -3.67 -1.43
CA GLU A 17 -10.04 -4.59 -0.57
C GLU A 17 -9.71 -6.07 -0.80
N GLU A 18 -9.52 -6.53 -2.03
CA GLU A 18 -9.16 -7.94 -2.30
C GLU A 18 -7.75 -8.30 -1.80
N ALA A 19 -6.84 -7.33 -1.86
CA ALA A 19 -5.50 -7.44 -1.31
C ALA A 19 -5.51 -7.54 0.21
N LEU A 20 -6.33 -6.69 0.85
CA LEU A 20 -6.52 -6.65 2.30
C LEU A 20 -7.14 -7.96 2.81
N PHE A 21 -7.94 -8.65 1.98
CA PHE A 21 -8.52 -9.96 2.30
C PHE A 21 -7.48 -11.09 2.30
N ARG A 22 -6.56 -11.11 1.31
CA ARG A 22 -5.45 -12.09 1.26
C ARG A 22 -4.38 -11.83 2.33
N LEU A 23 -4.19 -10.56 2.68
CA LEU A 23 -3.28 -10.10 3.73
C LEU A 23 -3.94 -10.17 5.11
N SER A 24 -4.42 -11.36 5.50
CA SER A 24 -4.88 -11.58 6.87
C SER A 24 -3.75 -11.24 7.86
N VAL A 25 -4.11 -10.75 9.06
CA VAL A 25 -3.14 -10.43 10.12
C VAL A 25 -2.20 -11.60 10.40
N ALA A 26 -2.72 -12.84 10.31
CA ALA A 26 -1.94 -14.06 10.49
C ALA A 26 -0.90 -14.29 9.38
N ASN A 27 -1.22 -13.90 8.14
CA ASN A 27 -0.29 -14.00 7.01
C ASN A 27 0.80 -12.91 7.10
N LEU A 28 0.42 -11.68 7.47
CA LEU A 28 1.34 -10.55 7.62
C LEU A 28 2.37 -10.74 8.75
N ALA A 29 2.03 -11.48 9.80
CA ALA A 29 2.93 -11.73 10.93
C ALA A 29 4.08 -12.71 10.59
N LYS A 30 3.89 -13.58 9.60
CA LYS A 30 4.81 -14.67 9.26
C LYS A 30 5.88 -14.29 8.22
N THR A 31 5.90 -13.04 7.75
CA THR A 31 6.76 -12.64 6.63
C THR A 31 8.18 -12.29 7.09
N ALA A 32 9.17 -12.70 6.31
CA ALA A 32 10.57 -12.34 6.55
C ALA A 32 10.84 -10.93 6.01
N PRO A 33 11.65 -10.11 6.71
CA PRO A 33 12.05 -8.81 6.21
C PRO A 33 12.96 -8.96 4.98
N VAL A 34 12.74 -8.10 3.98
CA VAL A 34 13.53 -8.08 2.74
C VAL A 34 14.93 -7.50 3.02
N SER A 35 15.94 -8.03 2.34
CA SER A 35 17.28 -7.44 2.38
C SER A 35 17.29 -6.05 1.70
N PRO A 36 18.21 -5.13 2.05
CA PRO A 36 18.26 -3.80 1.43
C PRO A 36 18.47 -3.85 -0.10
N LYS A 37 19.27 -4.81 -0.58
CA LYS A 37 19.53 -5.00 -2.01
C LYS A 37 18.28 -5.47 -2.75
N GLU A 38 17.55 -6.39 -2.15
CA GLU A 38 16.33 -6.94 -2.72
C GLU A 38 15.17 -5.93 -2.64
N GLU A 39 15.06 -5.14 -1.57
CA GLU A 39 14.14 -4.00 -1.46
C GLU A 39 14.33 -3.04 -2.65
N ARG A 40 15.58 -2.65 -2.92
CA ARG A 40 15.90 -1.79 -4.08
C ARG A 40 15.52 -2.45 -5.40
N ARG A 41 15.80 -3.75 -5.56
CA ARG A 41 15.43 -4.50 -6.78
C ARG A 41 13.92 -4.47 -7.01
N LEU A 42 13.11 -4.76 -5.99
CA LEU A 42 11.64 -4.77 -6.11
C LEU A 42 11.10 -3.38 -6.45
N ILE A 43 11.66 -2.33 -5.87
CA ILE A 43 11.27 -0.94 -6.19
C ILE A 43 11.55 -0.61 -7.65
N LEU A 44 12.71 -1.02 -8.18
CA LEU A 44 13.06 -0.81 -9.58
C LEU A 44 12.15 -1.61 -10.52
N GLU A 45 11.84 -2.86 -10.19
CA GLU A 45 10.89 -3.69 -10.96
C GLU A 45 9.49 -3.05 -10.97
N MET A 46 9.03 -2.52 -9.84
CA MET A 46 7.77 -1.79 -9.73
C MET A 46 7.76 -0.51 -10.58
N ALA A 47 8.84 0.28 -10.54
CA ALA A 47 8.97 1.49 -11.34
C ALA A 47 9.00 1.19 -12.85
N ALA A 48 9.70 0.13 -13.26
CA ALA A 48 9.72 -0.34 -14.64
C ALA A 48 8.34 -0.81 -15.10
N GLY A 49 7.62 -1.59 -14.28
CA GLY A 49 6.25 -2.01 -14.60
C GLY A 49 5.28 -0.84 -14.72
N LYS A 50 5.39 0.17 -13.85
CA LYS A 50 4.58 1.41 -13.95
C LYS A 50 4.86 2.19 -15.23
N LYS A 51 6.14 2.28 -15.64
CA LYS A 51 6.53 2.89 -16.92
C LYS A 51 6.01 2.09 -18.12
N ALA A 52 6.07 0.77 -18.05
CA ALA A 52 5.56 -0.12 -19.09
C ALA A 52 4.04 -0.01 -19.24
N ALA A 53 3.29 0.02 -18.12
CA ALA A 53 1.84 0.22 -18.12
C ALA A 53 1.47 1.57 -18.78
N LYS A 54 2.16 2.64 -18.40
CA LYS A 54 1.95 3.96 -18.99
C LYS A 54 2.23 3.98 -20.50
N ARG A 55 3.29 3.31 -20.95
CA ARG A 55 3.63 3.18 -22.38
C ARG A 55 2.52 2.43 -23.14
N LEU A 56 2.03 1.31 -22.60
CA LEU A 56 0.94 0.54 -23.22
C LEU A 56 -0.35 1.35 -23.35
N GLU A 57 -0.62 2.27 -22.41
CA GLU A 57 -1.80 3.14 -22.43
C GLU A 57 -1.67 4.32 -23.39
N GLU A 58 -0.56 5.06 -23.35
CA GLU A 58 -0.38 6.29 -24.14
C GLU A 58 -0.03 6.02 -25.59
N ASN A 59 0.81 5.02 -25.84
CA ASN A 59 1.28 4.68 -27.17
C ASN A 59 1.52 3.16 -27.21
N PRO A 60 0.52 2.34 -27.51
CA PRO A 60 0.71 0.90 -27.58
C PRO A 60 1.59 0.56 -28.80
N PRO A 61 2.64 -0.26 -28.64
CA PRO A 61 3.43 -0.70 -29.79
C PRO A 61 2.59 -1.56 -30.73
N GLU A 62 2.85 -1.43 -32.03
CA GLU A 62 2.24 -2.25 -33.08
C GLU A 62 2.90 -3.63 -33.16
N ASP A 63 4.18 -3.72 -32.79
CA ASP A 63 4.90 -4.99 -32.71
C ASP A 63 4.39 -5.84 -31.54
N ASP A 64 3.94 -7.05 -31.86
CA ASP A 64 3.41 -8.01 -30.88
C ASP A 64 4.49 -8.44 -29.87
N GLU A 65 5.77 -8.52 -30.28
CA GLU A 65 6.85 -8.86 -29.36
C GLU A 65 7.13 -7.74 -28.35
N GLU A 66 7.19 -6.47 -28.79
CA GLU A 66 7.36 -5.32 -27.90
C GLU A 66 6.17 -5.21 -26.93
N ARG A 67 4.95 -5.44 -27.40
CA ARG A 67 3.75 -5.48 -26.56
C ARG A 67 3.86 -6.53 -25.45
N ALA A 68 4.20 -7.78 -25.82
CA ALA A 68 4.35 -8.87 -24.86
C ALA A 68 5.45 -8.59 -23.82
N LYS A 69 6.55 -7.95 -24.22
CA LYS A 69 7.63 -7.52 -23.32
C LYS A 69 7.13 -6.48 -22.30
N LEU A 70 6.33 -5.50 -22.74
CA LEU A 70 5.75 -4.51 -21.85
C LEU A 70 4.74 -5.12 -20.87
N GLU A 71 3.86 -6.00 -21.35
CA GLU A 71 2.89 -6.72 -20.50
C GLU A 71 3.60 -7.55 -19.42
N THR A 72 4.65 -8.27 -19.80
CA THR A 72 5.50 -9.01 -18.85
C THR A 72 6.14 -8.09 -17.80
N ALA A 73 6.59 -6.89 -18.21
CA ALA A 73 7.15 -5.91 -17.29
C ALA A 73 6.10 -5.35 -16.31
N VAL A 74 4.85 -5.15 -16.78
CA VAL A 74 3.73 -4.75 -15.92
C VAL A 74 3.45 -5.82 -14.87
N GLU A 75 3.29 -7.08 -15.29
CA GLU A 75 3.05 -8.19 -14.34
C GLU A 75 4.16 -8.32 -13.30
N ARG A 76 5.42 -8.18 -13.73
CA ARG A 76 6.57 -8.21 -12.83
C ARG A 76 6.53 -7.06 -11.82
N GLY A 77 6.18 -5.86 -12.27
CA GLY A 77 6.03 -4.69 -11.40
C GLY A 77 4.90 -4.85 -10.38
N LEU A 78 3.78 -5.46 -10.77
CA LEU A 78 2.68 -5.77 -9.86
C LEU A 78 3.08 -6.80 -8.79
N LYS A 79 3.75 -7.89 -9.19
CA LYS A 79 4.29 -8.89 -8.27
C LYS A 79 5.32 -8.27 -7.31
N ALA A 80 6.20 -7.41 -7.80
CA ALA A 80 7.18 -6.72 -6.97
C ALA A 80 6.52 -5.80 -5.93
N ARG A 81 5.46 -5.08 -6.32
CA ARG A 81 4.65 -4.27 -5.40
C ARG A 81 3.99 -5.13 -4.32
N GLU A 82 3.38 -6.25 -4.69
CA GLU A 82 2.77 -7.19 -3.74
C GLU A 82 3.80 -7.73 -2.73
N GLN A 83 4.98 -8.14 -3.21
CA GLN A 83 6.06 -8.61 -2.37
C GLN A 83 6.55 -7.54 -1.38
N LEU A 84 6.66 -6.28 -1.81
CA LEU A 84 6.99 -5.16 -0.91
C LEU A 84 5.94 -4.96 0.18
N ILE A 85 4.65 -5.09 -0.15
CA ILE A 85 3.57 -4.96 0.83
C ILE A 85 3.63 -6.11 1.85
N VAL A 86 3.68 -7.36 1.37
CA VAL A 86 3.68 -8.58 2.19
C VAL A 86 4.86 -8.60 3.16
N SER A 87 6.06 -8.33 2.65
CA SER A 87 7.30 -8.37 3.45
C SER A 87 7.39 -7.28 4.54
N ASN A 88 6.65 -6.18 4.37
CA ASN A 88 6.56 -5.11 5.37
C ASN A 88 5.35 -5.27 6.30
N GLY A 89 4.62 -6.39 6.23
CA GLY A 89 3.46 -6.67 7.10
C GLY A 89 3.76 -6.59 8.60
N ARG A 90 4.92 -7.12 9.03
CA ARG A 90 5.35 -7.06 10.44
C ARG A 90 5.58 -5.63 10.93
N LEU A 91 6.11 -4.75 10.07
CA LEU A 91 6.25 -3.33 10.38
C LEU A 91 4.88 -2.70 10.65
N VAL A 92 3.90 -2.97 9.79
CA VAL A 92 2.52 -2.48 9.96
C VAL A 92 1.95 -2.96 11.29
N ILE A 93 2.00 -4.26 11.59
CA ILE A 93 1.48 -4.82 12.84
C ILE A 93 2.17 -4.19 14.06
N SER A 94 3.50 -4.05 14.04
CA SER A 94 4.27 -3.45 15.14
C SER A 94 3.90 -1.99 15.44
N ILE A 95 3.50 -1.24 14.40
CA ILE A 95 3.05 0.14 14.57
C ILE A 95 1.58 0.16 15.03
N ALA A 96 0.72 -0.62 14.38
CA ALA A 96 -0.72 -0.70 14.61
C ALA A 96 -1.07 -1.20 16.02
N SER A 97 -0.30 -2.13 16.58
CA SER A 97 -0.53 -2.70 17.90
C SER A 97 -0.59 -1.64 19.01
N ARG A 98 0.16 -0.53 18.86
CA ARG A 98 0.17 0.60 19.81
C ARG A 98 -1.10 1.44 19.81
N TYR A 99 -1.97 1.28 18.81
CA TYR A 99 -3.23 2.02 18.66
C TYR A 99 -4.45 1.16 18.98
N THR A 100 -4.24 -0.08 19.41
CA THR A 100 -5.31 -0.95 19.94
C THR A 100 -5.86 -0.40 21.27
N GLY A 101 -7.04 -0.87 21.69
CA GLY A 101 -7.67 -0.43 22.94
C GLY A 101 -8.38 0.93 22.88
N HIS A 102 -8.48 1.54 21.70
CA HIS A 102 -9.16 2.82 21.48
C HIS A 102 -10.56 2.67 20.86
N GLY A 103 -11.12 1.46 20.84
CA GLY A 103 -12.43 1.14 20.23
C GLY A 103 -12.35 0.49 18.85
N LEU A 104 -11.15 0.35 18.28
CA LEU A 104 -10.89 -0.46 17.08
C LEU A 104 -10.08 -1.71 17.44
N THR A 105 -10.38 -2.81 16.76
CA THR A 105 -9.64 -4.07 16.81
C THR A 105 -8.29 -3.94 16.10
N LEU A 106 -7.35 -4.82 16.43
CA LEU A 106 -6.05 -4.87 15.75
C LEU A 106 -6.21 -5.07 14.24
N ALA A 107 -7.18 -5.88 13.81
CA ALA A 107 -7.43 -6.14 12.40
C ALA A 107 -7.83 -4.84 11.66
N GLU A 108 -8.81 -4.10 12.19
CA GLU A 108 -9.27 -2.84 11.60
C GLU A 108 -8.13 -1.81 11.50
N VAL A 109 -7.38 -1.63 12.59
CA VAL A 109 -6.24 -0.71 12.59
C VAL A 109 -5.14 -1.16 11.63
N SER A 110 -4.88 -2.47 11.54
CA SER A 110 -3.86 -3.01 10.64
C SER A 110 -4.24 -2.79 9.17
N GLN A 111 -5.52 -2.93 8.80
CA GLN A 111 -5.95 -2.66 7.42
C GLN A 111 -5.69 -1.19 7.01
N GLU A 112 -6.00 -0.26 7.90
CA GLU A 112 -5.70 1.17 7.70
C GLU A 112 -4.19 1.44 7.63
N GLY A 113 -3.41 0.69 8.40
CA GLY A 113 -1.95 0.70 8.33
C GLY A 113 -1.41 0.18 6.99
N VAL A 114 -2.01 -0.89 6.44
CA VAL A 114 -1.65 -1.41 5.10
C VAL A 114 -1.95 -0.37 4.01
N LEU A 115 -3.08 0.34 4.09
CA LEU A 115 -3.36 1.47 3.19
C LEU A 115 -2.30 2.58 3.30
N GLY A 116 -1.81 2.85 4.50
CA GLY A 116 -0.69 3.77 4.72
C GLY A 116 0.61 3.28 4.09
N LEU A 117 0.94 2.00 4.26
CA LEU A 117 2.12 1.37 3.66
C LEU A 117 2.06 1.41 2.12
N ILE A 118 0.92 1.09 1.53
CA ILE A 118 0.69 1.15 0.08
C ILE A 118 1.00 2.56 -0.45
N ARG A 119 0.47 3.60 0.19
CA ARG A 119 0.75 4.99 -0.19
C ARG A 119 2.22 5.35 -0.06
N ALA A 120 2.91 4.79 0.93
CA ALA A 120 4.34 4.99 1.09
C ALA A 120 5.11 4.36 -0.07
N ILE A 121 4.81 3.11 -0.42
CA ILE A 121 5.44 2.38 -1.52
C ILE A 121 5.25 3.12 -2.85
N ASP A 122 4.01 3.56 -3.15
CA ASP A 122 3.69 4.23 -4.41
C ASP A 122 4.41 5.59 -4.57
N LYS A 123 4.89 6.19 -3.47
CA LYS A 123 5.59 7.48 -3.43
C LYS A 123 7.06 7.37 -3.03
N PHE A 124 7.57 6.16 -2.81
CA PHE A 124 8.92 5.98 -2.31
C PHE A 124 9.94 6.21 -3.42
N ASP A 125 11.06 6.83 -3.04
CA ASP A 125 12.16 7.17 -3.93
C ASP A 125 13.45 6.55 -3.38
N PRO A 126 14.00 5.52 -4.05
CA PRO A 126 15.18 4.79 -3.58
C PRO A 126 16.46 5.60 -3.66
N ASP A 127 16.51 6.68 -4.44
CA ASP A 127 17.72 7.48 -4.64
C ASP A 127 17.99 8.45 -3.47
N ARG A 128 17.04 8.58 -2.54
CA ARG A 128 17.16 9.39 -1.32
C ARG A 128 18.05 8.77 -0.23
N GLY A 129 18.54 7.54 -0.42
CA GLY A 129 19.45 6.88 0.52
C GLY A 129 18.82 6.46 1.86
N VAL A 130 17.50 6.52 2.00
CA VAL A 130 16.76 6.08 3.19
C VAL A 130 16.12 4.72 2.95
N ARG A 131 15.89 3.95 4.03
CA ARG A 131 15.18 2.66 3.93
C ARG A 131 13.68 2.88 3.74
N LEU A 132 13.02 1.96 3.03
CA LEU A 132 11.57 2.01 2.88
C LEU A 132 10.85 1.99 4.24
N SER A 133 11.33 1.19 5.19
CA SER A 133 10.76 1.09 6.54
C SER A 133 10.74 2.43 7.28
N THR A 134 11.79 3.24 7.14
CA THR A 134 11.88 4.58 7.72
C THR A 134 10.82 5.50 7.15
N TYR A 135 10.68 5.52 5.82
CA TYR A 135 9.68 6.35 5.14
C TYR A 135 8.24 5.89 5.41
N ALA A 136 8.00 4.58 5.31
CA ALA A 136 6.70 3.96 5.50
C ALA A 136 6.16 4.16 6.93
N SER A 137 7.03 4.19 7.94
CA SER A 137 6.64 4.39 9.34
C SER A 137 5.86 5.69 9.58
N TYR A 138 6.10 6.74 8.79
CA TYR A 138 5.33 7.98 8.85
C TYR A 138 3.91 7.78 8.31
N TRP A 139 3.79 7.23 7.09
CA TRP A 139 2.52 7.01 6.42
C TRP A 139 1.62 6.00 7.15
N ILE A 140 2.21 4.94 7.72
CA ILE A 140 1.48 3.95 8.53
C ILE A 140 0.89 4.63 9.76
N ARG A 141 1.69 5.37 10.53
CA ARG A 141 1.21 6.10 11.73
C ARG A 141 0.12 7.10 11.38
N GLN A 142 0.29 7.85 10.29
CA GLN A 142 -0.68 8.83 9.85
C GLN A 142 -2.02 8.19 9.50
N SER A 143 -2.01 7.09 8.75
CA SER A 143 -3.21 6.38 8.33
C SER A 143 -3.95 5.78 9.54
N VAL A 144 -3.22 5.10 10.42
CA VAL A 144 -3.76 4.51 11.65
C VAL A 144 -4.33 5.57 12.59
N SER A 145 -3.60 6.65 12.85
CA SER A 145 -4.06 7.72 13.74
C SER A 145 -5.32 8.39 13.20
N ARG A 146 -5.41 8.58 11.88
CA ARG A 146 -6.60 9.12 11.23
C ARG A 146 -7.80 8.16 11.37
N ALA A 147 -7.59 6.87 11.18
CA ALA A 147 -8.65 5.87 11.34
C ALA A 147 -9.21 5.85 12.76
N VAL A 148 -8.33 5.84 13.77
CA VAL A 148 -8.73 5.91 15.19
C VAL A 148 -9.53 7.18 15.49
N ALA A 149 -9.10 8.35 14.97
CA ALA A 149 -9.84 9.60 15.20
C ALA A 149 -11.25 9.60 14.57
N VAL A 150 -11.45 8.85 13.48
CA VAL A 150 -12.68 8.89 12.68
C VAL A 150 -13.65 7.78 13.03
N GLN A 151 -13.18 6.56 13.31
CA GLN A 151 -13.99 5.35 13.39
C GLN A 151 -14.32 4.90 14.82
N THR A 152 -13.62 5.42 15.84
CA THR A 152 -13.79 4.97 17.23
C THR A 152 -15.06 5.46 17.91
N ARG A 153 -15.74 6.44 17.32
CA ARG A 153 -16.94 7.07 17.88
C ARG A 153 -18.16 6.66 17.08
N THR A 154 -19.24 6.30 17.77
CA THR A 154 -20.55 6.03 17.17
C THR A 154 -21.04 7.21 16.31
N ILE A 155 -20.77 8.44 16.76
CA ILE A 155 -21.04 9.66 16.00
C ILE A 155 -19.70 10.24 15.53
N ARG A 156 -19.53 10.31 14.20
CA ARG A 156 -18.32 10.84 13.57
C ARG A 156 -18.14 12.32 13.89
N LEU A 157 -16.97 12.69 14.38
CA LEU A 157 -16.57 14.08 14.59
C LEU A 157 -15.42 14.46 13.63
N PRO A 158 -15.36 15.73 13.17
CA PRO A 158 -14.23 16.22 12.38
C PRO A 158 -12.90 16.13 13.16
N VAL A 159 -11.80 15.81 12.47
CA VAL A 159 -10.47 15.59 13.08
C VAL A 159 -10.00 16.76 13.97
N HIS A 160 -10.17 18.00 13.51
CA HIS A 160 -9.76 19.20 14.26
C HIS A 160 -10.56 19.42 15.57
N LYS A 161 -11.74 18.79 15.72
CA LYS A 161 -12.50 18.80 16.97
C LYS A 161 -12.00 17.72 17.93
N VAL A 162 -11.56 16.58 17.40
CA VAL A 162 -10.99 15.47 18.17
C VAL A 162 -9.65 15.88 18.79
N ASP A 163 -8.81 16.62 18.04
CA ASP A 163 -7.51 17.09 18.54
C ASP A 163 -7.63 17.94 19.80
N ARG A 164 -8.65 18.82 19.87
CA ARG A 164 -8.92 19.65 21.06
C ARG A 164 -9.29 18.83 22.29
N LEU A 165 -9.95 17.68 22.12
CA LEU A 165 -10.34 16.80 23.23
C LEU A 165 -9.15 16.00 23.78
N GLY A 166 -8.18 15.63 22.92
CA GLY A 166 -6.96 14.93 23.33
C GLY A 166 -6.08 15.76 24.26
N THR A 167 -6.04 17.08 24.07
CA THR A 167 -5.28 18.01 24.92
C THR A 167 -5.86 18.13 26.33
N VAL A 168 -7.19 18.10 26.48
CA VAL A 168 -7.87 18.22 27.79
C VAL A 168 -7.65 16.98 28.66
N ARG A 169 -7.43 15.80 28.05
CA ARG A 169 -7.21 14.53 28.78
C ARG A 169 -5.77 14.35 29.28
N LYS A 170 -4.83 15.23 28.89
CA LYS A 170 -3.41 15.20 29.30
C LYS A 170 -3.07 16.18 30.43
N VAL A 171 -4.07 16.81 31.03
CA VAL A 171 -3.97 17.65 32.24
C VAL A 171 -4.57 16.87 33.39
#